data_AF-A0A9E1TLC6-F1
#
_entry.id   AF-A0A9E1TLC6-F1
#
_cell.length_a   1.000
_cell.length_b   1.000
_cell.length_c   1.000
_cell.angle_alpha   90.00
_cell.angle_beta   90.00
_cell.angle_gamma   90.00
#
_symmetry.space_group_name_H-M   'P 1'
#
loop_
_entity.id
_entity.type
_entity.pdbx_description
1 polymer ?
#
loop_
_entity_poly.entity_id
_entity_poly.type
_entity_poly.pdbx_seq_one_letter_code
_entity_poly.pdbx_strand_id
1 'polypeptide(L)'
;MKENLFSSPFNSVLTVVTTIILLAIFRGFLSFIFNPVRQWDSTATNMQLFMTRAYPDEQYIRVWFCVAVLLILTGLSLAVWQAGSTVPVAVLGRKLLAIGALLALLALLAPFSASATVQWLAAALAVAAVGETIRRFAVRGENERTVSSLTVLVVTLTGLVSSLWV
;
A
#
# COMPACT_ATOMS: atom_id res chain seq x y z
N MET A 1 19.61 -24.39 -15.04
CA MET A 1 20.38 -23.51 -14.14
C MET A 1 19.81 -22.11 -14.24
N LYS A 2 19.58 -21.40 -13.12
CA LYS A 2 19.07 -20.03 -13.11
C LYS A 2 20.25 -19.07 -13.28
N GLU A 3 20.23 -18.19 -14.27
CA GLU A 3 21.25 -17.15 -14.40
C GLU A 3 21.01 -16.07 -13.33
N ASN A 4 22.01 -15.84 -12.49
CA ASN A 4 21.97 -14.80 -11.47
C ASN A 4 22.30 -13.43 -12.09
N LEU A 5 21.80 -12.34 -11.50
CA LEU A 5 22.13 -10.96 -11.92
C LEU A 5 23.65 -10.68 -11.86
N PHE A 6 24.38 -11.41 -11.02
CA PHE A 6 25.83 -11.33 -10.85
C PHE A 6 26.57 -12.53 -11.50
N SER A 7 26.03 -13.09 -12.58
CA SER A 7 26.61 -14.29 -13.24
C SER A 7 27.95 -14.04 -13.92
N SER A 8 28.23 -12.80 -14.31
CA SER A 8 29.49 -12.38 -14.92
C SER A 8 29.94 -11.03 -14.37
N PRO A 9 31.24 -10.67 -14.46
CA PRO A 9 31.71 -9.34 -14.04
C PRO A 9 30.99 -8.20 -14.77
N PHE A 10 30.71 -8.37 -16.06
CA PHE A 10 29.95 -7.39 -16.85
C PHE A 10 28.50 -7.25 -16.35
N ASN A 11 27.80 -8.37 -16.15
CA ASN A 11 26.42 -8.36 -15.63
C ASN A 11 26.37 -7.78 -14.21
N SER A 12 27.42 -8.00 -13.42
CA SER A 12 27.55 -7.45 -12.06
C SER A 12 27.68 -5.93 -12.08
N VAL A 13 28.57 -5.39 -12.91
CA VAL A 13 28.73 -3.93 -13.09
C VAL A 13 27.44 -3.32 -13.63
N LEU A 14 26.84 -3.94 -14.66
CA LEU A 14 25.59 -3.48 -15.25
C LEU A 14 24.45 -3.44 -14.23
N THR A 15 24.35 -4.46 -13.36
CA THR A 15 23.35 -4.53 -12.29
C THR A 15 23.55 -3.42 -11.27
N VAL A 16 24.79 -3.17 -10.83
CA VAL A 16 25.10 -2.09 -9.87
C VAL A 16 24.78 -0.72 -10.46
N VAL A 17 25.24 -0.44 -11.69
CA VAL A 17 25.01 0.84 -12.37
C VAL A 17 23.50 1.06 -12.57
N THR A 18 22.78 0.05 -13.06
CA THR A 18 21.33 0.15 -13.26
C THR A 18 20.59 0.38 -11.95
N THR A 19 21.01 -0.30 -10.87
CA THR A 19 20.42 -0.10 -9.54
C THR A 19 20.62 1.34 -9.06
N ILE A 20 21.82 1.90 -9.20
CA ILE A 20 22.12 3.29 -8.83
C ILE A 20 21.25 4.27 -9.64
N ILE A 21 21.15 4.07 -10.96
CA ILE A 21 20.32 4.92 -11.83
C ILE A 21 18.85 4.85 -11.40
N LEU A 22 18.31 3.65 -11.15
CA LEU A 22 16.94 3.47 -10.69
C LEU A 22 16.68 4.18 -9.35
N LEU A 23 17.61 4.05 -8.39
CA LEU A 23 17.50 4.74 -7.10
C LEU A 23 17.53 6.27 -7.26
N ALA A 24 18.37 6.80 -8.16
CA ALA A 24 18.44 8.22 -8.45
C ALA A 24 17.15 8.75 -9.10
N ILE A 25 16.62 8.05 -10.10
CA ILE A 25 15.34 8.39 -10.74
C ILE A 25 14.21 8.36 -9.71
N PHE A 26 14.15 7.31 -8.90
CA PHE A 26 13.11 7.14 -7.91
C PHE A 26 13.16 8.22 -6.83
N ARG A 27 14.36 8.57 -6.34
CA ARG A 27 14.56 9.69 -5.43
C ARG A 27 14.17 11.03 -6.06
N GLY A 28 14.52 11.26 -7.32
CA GLY A 28 14.11 12.45 -8.07
C GLY A 28 12.59 12.56 -8.19
N PHE A 29 11.91 11.44 -8.48
CA PHE A 29 10.45 11.37 -8.56
C PHE A 29 9.78 11.65 -7.20
N LEU A 30 10.27 11.03 -6.12
CA LEU A 30 9.79 11.35 -4.76
C LEU A 30 10.01 12.82 -4.41
N SER A 31 11.15 13.39 -4.80
CA SER A 31 11.43 14.81 -4.60
C SER A 31 10.53 15.73 -5.39
N PHE A 32 10.07 15.30 -6.58
CA PHE A 32 9.08 16.03 -7.34
C PHE A 32 7.70 15.97 -6.67
N ILE A 33 7.27 14.79 -6.20
CA ILE A 33 5.98 14.60 -5.54
C ILE A 33 5.90 15.41 -4.25
N PHE A 34 6.90 15.27 -3.37
CA PHE A 34 6.89 15.87 -2.03
C PHE A 34 7.47 17.29 -2.00
N ASN A 35 7.63 17.94 -3.16
CA ASN A 35 8.11 19.31 -3.21
C ASN A 35 7.07 20.25 -2.58
N PRO A 36 7.42 21.07 -1.56
CA PRO A 36 6.46 21.97 -0.90
C PRO A 36 5.90 23.05 -1.84
N VAL A 37 6.59 23.36 -2.95
CA VAL A 37 6.10 24.29 -3.98
C VAL A 37 4.92 23.69 -4.76
N ARG A 38 4.78 22.36 -4.74
CA ARG A 38 3.77 21.63 -5.51
C ARG A 38 2.49 21.50 -4.69
N GLN A 39 1.51 22.34 -5.00
CA GLN A 39 0.20 22.38 -4.35
C GLN A 39 -0.75 21.32 -4.93
N TRP A 40 -0.51 20.04 -4.63
CA TRP A 40 -1.43 18.96 -5.01
C TRP A 40 -2.84 19.15 -4.41
N ASP A 41 -2.91 19.83 -3.27
CA ASP A 41 -4.16 20.19 -2.60
C ASP A 41 -5.06 21.07 -3.46
N SER A 42 -4.51 21.89 -4.35
CA SER A 42 -5.31 22.70 -5.27
C SER A 42 -6.12 21.83 -6.23
N THR A 43 -5.56 20.69 -6.69
CA THR A 43 -6.32 19.76 -7.52
C THR A 43 -7.39 19.04 -6.70
N ALA A 44 -7.06 18.63 -5.46
CA ALA A 44 -8.00 17.94 -4.57
C ALA A 44 -9.20 18.84 -4.18
N THR A 45 -8.90 20.07 -3.76
CA THR A 45 -9.89 21.07 -3.34
C THR A 45 -10.79 21.50 -4.51
N ASN A 46 -10.26 21.49 -5.73
CA ASN A 46 -11.02 21.85 -6.94
C ASN A 46 -11.52 20.63 -7.73
N MET A 47 -11.47 19.41 -7.18
CA MET A 47 -11.99 18.22 -7.88
C MET A 47 -13.45 18.39 -8.30
N GLN A 48 -14.25 19.08 -7.47
CA GLN A 48 -15.63 19.40 -7.80
C GLN A 48 -15.73 20.21 -9.11
N LEU A 49 -14.88 21.21 -9.28
CA LEU A 49 -14.85 22.06 -10.47
C LEU A 49 -14.38 21.28 -11.71
N PHE A 50 -13.46 20.33 -11.54
CA PHE A 50 -12.96 19.51 -12.66
C PHE A 50 -13.93 18.40 -13.08
N MET A 51 -14.59 17.73 -12.13
CA MET A 51 -15.42 16.56 -12.40
C MET A 51 -16.88 16.90 -12.63
N THR A 52 -17.40 17.89 -11.91
CA THR A 52 -18.84 18.19 -11.91
C THR A 52 -19.18 19.58 -12.39
N ARG A 53 -18.19 20.49 -12.47
CA ARG A 53 -18.23 21.89 -12.98
C ARG A 53 -19.27 22.83 -12.36
N ALA A 54 -20.42 22.34 -11.88
CA ALA A 54 -21.55 23.12 -11.34
C ALA A 54 -22.60 22.26 -10.57
N TYR A 55 -22.28 21.04 -10.10
CA TYR A 55 -23.28 20.25 -9.35
C TYR A 55 -23.50 20.83 -7.94
N PRO A 56 -24.75 21.05 -7.50
CA PRO A 56 -25.03 21.68 -6.20
C PRO A 56 -24.50 20.84 -5.03
N ASP A 57 -23.85 21.50 -4.07
CA ASP A 57 -23.25 20.85 -2.90
C ASP A 57 -24.29 20.11 -2.06
N GLU A 58 -25.51 20.64 -1.95
CA GLU A 58 -26.57 20.00 -1.15
C GLU A 58 -26.99 18.64 -1.72
N GLN A 59 -26.70 18.37 -3.00
CA GLN A 59 -27.11 17.14 -3.68
C GLN A 59 -25.99 16.09 -3.76
N TYR A 60 -24.76 16.42 -3.34
CA TYR A 60 -23.60 15.52 -3.41
C TYR A 60 -23.79 14.24 -2.61
N ILE A 61 -24.64 14.27 -1.58
CA ILE A 61 -24.99 13.09 -0.79
C ILE A 61 -25.53 11.94 -1.66
N ARG A 62 -26.20 12.24 -2.78
CA ARG A 62 -26.72 11.24 -3.72
C ARG A 62 -25.59 10.52 -4.46
N VAL A 63 -24.57 11.26 -4.86
CA VAL A 63 -23.38 10.71 -5.52
C VAL A 63 -22.62 9.82 -4.55
N TRP A 64 -22.38 10.29 -3.33
CA TRP A 64 -21.74 9.50 -2.28
C TRP A 64 -22.53 8.25 -1.91
N PHE A 65 -23.87 8.32 -1.90
CA PHE A 65 -24.71 7.15 -1.70
C PHE A 65 -24.53 6.12 -2.82
N CYS A 66 -24.54 6.54 -4.09
CA CYS A 66 -24.28 5.65 -5.22
C CYS A 66 -22.88 5.00 -5.13
N VAL A 67 -21.85 5.77 -4.77
CA VAL A 67 -20.50 5.25 -4.57
C VAL A 67 -20.47 4.23 -3.43
N ALA A 68 -21.11 4.51 -2.30
CA ALA A 68 -21.20 3.57 -1.19
C ALA A 68 -21.91 2.27 -1.60
N VAL A 69 -23.03 2.36 -2.33
CA VAL A 69 -23.74 1.19 -2.87
C VAL A 69 -22.85 0.38 -3.82
N LEU A 70 -22.15 1.04 -4.74
CA LEU A 70 -21.23 0.37 -5.65
C LEU A 70 -20.08 -0.33 -4.91
N LEU A 71 -19.51 0.31 -3.89
CA LEU A 71 -18.46 -0.28 -3.06
C LEU A 71 -18.97 -1.50 -2.28
N ILE A 72 -20.17 -1.41 -1.70
CA ILE A 72 -20.82 -2.52 -0.98
C ILE A 72 -21.10 -3.69 -1.93
N LEU A 73 -21.71 -3.44 -3.09
CA LEU A 73 -22.02 -4.46 -4.08
C LEU A 73 -20.73 -5.09 -4.65
N THR A 74 -19.70 -4.30 -4.89
CA THR A 74 -18.38 -4.80 -5.31
C THR A 74 -17.78 -5.69 -4.23
N GLY A 75 -17.81 -5.26 -2.96
CA GLY A 75 -17.35 -6.05 -1.83
C GLY A 75 -18.10 -7.37 -1.69
N LEU A 76 -19.43 -7.35 -1.81
CA LEU A 76 -20.29 -8.53 -1.80
C LEU A 76 -19.99 -9.45 -2.99
N SER A 77 -19.79 -8.90 -4.19
CA SER A 77 -19.44 -9.69 -5.38
C SER A 77 -18.11 -10.41 -5.17
N LEU A 78 -17.08 -9.70 -4.70
CA LEU A 78 -15.78 -10.31 -4.40
C LEU A 78 -15.86 -11.35 -3.27
N ALA A 79 -16.71 -11.10 -2.27
CA ALA A 79 -16.97 -12.06 -1.20
C ALA A 79 -17.60 -13.34 -1.75
N VAL A 80 -18.65 -13.24 -2.58
CA VAL A 80 -19.30 -14.41 -3.20
C VAL A 80 -18.30 -15.22 -4.03
N TRP A 81 -17.44 -14.56 -4.81
CA TRP A 81 -16.45 -15.24 -5.65
C TRP A 81 -15.31 -15.89 -4.85
N GLN A 82 -15.02 -15.39 -3.64
CA GLN A 82 -14.01 -15.96 -2.75
C GLN A 82 -14.60 -16.84 -1.65
N ALA A 83 -15.91 -17.09 -1.65
CA ALA A 83 -16.56 -17.92 -0.66
C ALA A 83 -15.98 -19.34 -0.67
N GLY A 84 -15.40 -19.76 0.46
CA GLY A 84 -14.72 -21.06 0.60
C GLY A 84 -13.21 -21.05 0.35
N SER A 85 -12.64 -19.94 -0.15
CA SER A 85 -11.19 -19.79 -0.24
C SER A 85 -10.59 -19.46 1.13
N THR A 86 -9.45 -20.08 1.46
CA THR A 86 -8.73 -19.79 2.69
C THR A 86 -7.31 -19.32 2.37
N VAL A 87 -6.86 -18.30 3.09
CA VAL A 87 -5.54 -17.72 2.91
C VAL A 87 -4.66 -18.13 4.09
N PRO A 88 -3.46 -18.69 3.86
CA PRO A 88 -2.54 -18.99 4.95
C PRO A 88 -2.12 -17.71 5.68
N VAL A 89 -2.23 -17.70 7.01
CA VAL A 89 -1.86 -16.54 7.84
C VAL A 89 -0.40 -16.14 7.63
N ALA A 90 0.47 -17.11 7.34
CA ALA A 90 1.89 -16.86 7.05
C ALA A 90 2.11 -16.01 5.78
N VAL A 91 1.22 -16.13 4.78
CA VAL A 91 1.28 -15.32 3.55
C VAL A 91 0.91 -13.87 3.86
N LEU A 92 -0.12 -13.65 4.68
CA LEU A 92 -0.51 -12.31 5.15
C LEU A 92 0.64 -11.64 5.93
N GLY A 93 1.27 -12.35 6.86
CA GLY A 93 2.44 -11.86 7.59
C GLY A 93 3.61 -11.49 6.67
N ARG A 94 3.88 -12.30 5.64
CA ARG A 94 4.92 -12.01 4.64
C ARG A 94 4.60 -10.78 3.78
N LYS A 95 3.32 -10.57 3.43
CA LYS A 95 2.87 -9.37 2.73
C LYS A 95 3.05 -8.12 3.59
N LEU A 96 2.66 -8.18 4.86
CA LEU A 96 2.87 -7.07 5.82
C LEU A 96 4.35 -6.73 5.99
N LEU A 97 5.22 -7.74 6.06
CA LEU A 97 6.67 -7.53 6.08
C LEU A 97 7.19 -6.84 4.81
N ALA A 98 6.71 -7.26 3.63
CA ALA A 98 7.07 -6.62 2.38
C ALA A 98 6.60 -5.16 2.32
N ILE A 99 5.40 -4.87 2.83
CA ILE A 99 4.88 -3.49 2.94
C ILE A 99 5.74 -2.67 3.91
N GLY A 100 6.08 -3.20 5.08
CA GLY A 100 6.96 -2.52 6.03
C GLY A 100 8.35 -2.24 5.44
N ALA A 101 8.94 -3.21 4.74
CA ALA A 101 10.21 -3.02 4.04
C ALA A 101 10.12 -1.96 2.92
N LEU A 102 9.03 -1.96 2.15
CA LEU A 102 8.79 -0.94 1.14
C LEU A 102 8.64 0.44 1.78
N LEU A 103 7.84 0.58 2.84
CA LEU A 103 7.69 1.85 3.57
C LEU A 103 9.02 2.37 4.11
N ALA A 104 9.86 1.49 4.64
CA ALA A 104 11.20 1.87 5.09
C ALA A 104 12.08 2.37 3.94
N LEU A 105 12.05 1.68 2.79
CA LEU A 105 12.76 2.12 1.59
C LEU A 105 12.26 3.49 1.10
N LEU A 106 10.94 3.68 1.04
CA LEU A 106 10.34 4.96 0.64
C LEU A 106 10.74 6.08 1.60
N ALA A 107 10.69 5.84 2.90
CA ALA A 107 11.05 6.84 3.92
C ALA A 107 12.53 7.27 3.83
N LEU A 108 13.43 6.34 3.45
CA LEU A 108 14.85 6.63 3.24
C LEU A 108 15.12 7.37 1.93
N LEU A 109 14.39 7.03 0.87
CA LEU A 109 14.59 7.65 -0.44
C LEU A 109 13.89 9.01 -0.56
N ALA A 110 12.79 9.23 0.15
CA ALA A 110 12.05 10.48 0.12
C ALA A 110 12.87 11.63 0.75
N PRO A 111 12.79 12.86 0.22
CA PRO A 111 13.50 14.01 0.77
C PRO A 111 12.71 14.62 1.93
N PHE A 112 12.50 13.84 2.99
CA PHE A 112 11.87 14.30 4.21
C PHE A 112 12.87 14.94 5.18
N SER A 113 12.35 15.71 6.14
CA SER A 113 13.14 16.14 7.29
C SER A 113 13.57 14.92 8.11
N ALA A 114 14.70 15.03 8.83
CA ALA A 114 15.20 13.92 9.65
C ALA A 114 14.15 13.42 10.67
N SER A 115 13.36 14.34 11.25
CA SER A 115 12.27 13.99 12.16
C SER A 115 11.16 13.18 11.47
N ALA A 116 10.71 13.61 10.28
CA ALA A 116 9.69 12.90 9.52
C ALA A 116 10.19 11.53 9.03
N THR A 117 11.45 11.42 8.60
CA THR A 117 12.05 10.13 8.24
C THR A 117 12.04 9.15 9.43
N VAL A 118 12.38 9.61 10.64
CA VAL A 118 12.34 8.76 11.84
C VAL A 118 10.91 8.31 12.17
N GLN A 119 9.92 9.20 12.06
CA GLN A 119 8.51 8.85 12.29
C GLN A 119 8.03 7.78 11.29
N TRP A 120 8.34 7.96 9.99
CA TRP A 120 7.96 6.98 8.96
C TRP A 120 8.71 5.66 9.09
N LEU A 121 9.97 5.68 9.51
CA LEU A 121 10.72 4.46 9.83
C LEU A 121 10.15 3.72 11.04
N ALA A 122 9.72 4.45 12.08
CA ALA A 122 9.05 3.86 13.23
C ALA A 122 7.72 3.20 12.82
N ALA A 123 6.93 3.86 11.96
CA ALA A 123 5.71 3.29 11.41
C ALA A 123 5.99 2.04 10.56
N ALA A 124 7.00 2.08 9.69
CA ALA A 124 7.44 0.95 8.88
C ALA A 124 7.88 -0.25 9.74
N LEU A 125 8.63 0.03 10.82
CA LEU A 125 9.06 -0.97 11.78
C LEU A 125 7.87 -1.59 12.52
N ALA A 126 6.89 -0.78 12.94
CA ALA A 126 5.68 -1.28 13.58
C ALA A 126 4.90 -2.22 12.65
N VAL A 127 4.70 -1.83 11.38
CA VAL A 127 4.03 -2.67 10.37
C VAL A 127 4.81 -3.98 10.15
N ALA A 128 6.14 -3.91 10.06
CA ALA A 128 6.98 -5.09 9.91
C ALA A 128 6.93 -6.00 11.15
N ALA A 129 6.94 -5.44 12.35
CA ALA A 129 6.83 -6.19 13.61
C ALA A 129 5.48 -6.93 13.72
N VAL A 130 4.38 -6.27 13.32
CA VAL A 130 3.07 -6.91 13.20
C VAL A 130 3.11 -8.04 12.17
N GLY A 131 3.72 -7.82 11.01
CA GLY A 131 3.90 -8.87 10.00
C GLY A 131 4.70 -10.08 10.51
N GLU A 132 5.81 -9.86 11.22
CA GLU A 132 6.66 -10.93 11.76
C GLU A 132 5.99 -11.69 12.89
N THR A 133 5.27 -11.01 13.78
CA THR A 133 4.51 -11.67 14.85
C THR A 133 3.43 -12.57 14.26
N ILE A 134 2.62 -12.07 13.33
CA ILE A 134 1.60 -12.85 12.61
C ILE A 134 2.24 -14.05 11.89
N ARG A 135 3.38 -13.87 11.22
CA ARG A 135 4.11 -14.96 10.56
C ARG A 135 4.57 -16.03 11.55
N ARG A 136 5.17 -15.62 12.68
CA ARG A 136 5.67 -16.54 13.71
C ARG A 136 4.53 -17.32 14.39
N PHE A 137 3.41 -16.67 14.68
CA PHE A 137 2.23 -17.35 15.24
C PHE A 137 1.59 -18.33 14.24
N ALA A 138 1.64 -18.04 12.94
CA ALA A 138 1.10 -18.91 11.90
C ALA A 138 1.93 -20.18 11.67
N VAL A 139 3.25 -20.09 11.79
CA VAL A 139 4.21 -21.19 11.51
C VAL A 139 4.39 -22.12 12.72
N ARG A 140 4.03 -21.68 13.94
CA ARG A 140 4.24 -22.43 15.19
C ARG A 140 3.21 -23.56 15.44
N GLY A 141 2.16 -23.68 14.63
CA GLY A 141 1.16 -24.74 14.76
C GLY A 141 1.46 -25.94 13.85
N GLU A 142 1.12 -27.16 14.29
CA GLU A 142 1.26 -28.40 13.50
C GLU A 142 0.45 -28.37 12.19
N ASN A 143 -0.57 -27.53 12.09
CA ASN A 143 -1.29 -27.20 10.86
C ASN A 143 -1.12 -25.71 10.53
N GLU A 144 -0.89 -25.38 9.25
CA GLU A 144 -0.90 -24.00 8.78
C GLU A 144 -2.25 -23.37 9.12
N ARG A 145 -2.23 -22.36 10.02
CA ARG A 145 -3.45 -21.60 10.33
C ARG A 145 -3.88 -20.85 9.08
N THR A 146 -5.10 -21.11 8.61
CA THR A 146 -5.72 -20.39 7.51
C THR A 146 -6.84 -19.50 8.04
N VAL A 147 -7.03 -18.35 7.39
CA VAL A 147 -8.17 -17.47 7.64
C VAL A 147 -9.04 -17.50 6.40
N SER A 148 -10.36 -17.40 6.58
CA SER A 148 -11.25 -17.20 5.45
C SER A 148 -10.86 -15.93 4.70
N SER A 149 -10.74 -16.03 3.38
CA SER A 149 -10.55 -14.88 2.48
C SER A 149 -11.59 -13.78 2.72
N LEU A 150 -12.82 -14.18 3.09
CA LEU A 150 -13.92 -13.28 3.44
C LEU A 150 -13.59 -12.39 4.63
N THR A 151 -13.06 -12.97 5.70
CA THR A 151 -12.69 -12.21 6.90
C THR A 151 -11.60 -11.19 6.57
N VAL A 152 -10.60 -11.58 5.77
CA VAL A 152 -9.54 -10.66 5.32
C VAL A 152 -10.14 -9.51 4.52
N LEU A 153 -11.01 -9.83 3.56
CA LEU A 153 -11.61 -8.84 2.66
C LEU A 153 -12.49 -7.85 3.43
N VAL A 154 -13.34 -8.34 4.33
CA VAL A 154 -14.21 -7.51 5.18
C VAL A 154 -13.38 -6.58 6.06
N VAL A 155 -12.33 -7.09 6.71
CA VAL A 155 -11.45 -6.25 7.55
C VAL A 155 -10.76 -5.18 6.70
N THR A 156 -10.25 -5.52 5.52
CA THR A 156 -9.59 -4.55 4.64
C THR A 156 -10.55 -3.49 4.11
N LEU A 157 -11.76 -3.87 3.69
CA LEU A 157 -12.76 -2.92 3.20
C LEU A 157 -13.25 -2.01 4.32
N THR A 158 -13.49 -2.56 5.51
CA THR A 158 -13.93 -1.77 6.67
C THR A 158 -12.85 -0.76 7.06
N GLY A 159 -11.58 -1.18 7.09
CA GLY A 159 -10.45 -0.29 7.29
C GLY A 159 -10.40 0.83 6.25
N LEU A 160 -10.52 0.49 4.97
CA LEU A 160 -10.52 1.47 3.87
C LEU A 160 -11.68 2.46 4.00
N VAL A 161 -12.90 1.99 4.26
CA VAL A 161 -14.07 2.86 4.46
C VAL A 161 -13.88 3.75 5.67
N SER A 162 -13.38 3.22 6.80
CA SER A 162 -13.13 4.04 8.00
C SER A 162 -12.10 5.14 7.75
N SER A 163 -11.09 4.89 6.90
CA SER A 163 -10.07 5.88 6.55
C SER A 163 -10.59 7.02 5.68
N LEU A 164 -11.75 6.89 5.05
CA LEU A 164 -12.37 7.97 4.27
C LEU A 164 -12.97 9.07 5.15
N TRP A 165 -13.17 8.80 6.44
CA TRP A 165 -13.82 9.70 7.39
C TRP A 165 -12.84 10.37 8.37
N VAL A 166 -11.53 10.17 8.17
CA VAL A 166 -10.43 10.82 8.91
C VAL A 166 -9.80 11.86 8.02
#